data_AF-A0A060CK79-F1
#
_entry.id   AF-A0A060CK79-F1
#
_cell.length_a   1.000
_cell.length_b   1.000
_cell.length_c   1.000
_cell.angle_alpha   90.00
_cell.angle_beta   90.00
_cell.angle_gamma   90.00
#
_symmetry.space_group_name_H-M   'P 1'
#
loop_
_entity.id
_entity.type
_entity.pdbx_description
1 polymer ?
#
loop_
_entity_poly.entity_id
_entity_poly.type
_entity_poly.pdbx_seq_one_letter_code
_entity_poly.pdbx_strand_id
1 'polypeptide(L)'
;MSGLKFRILREFLQLGYSILLSDVDIIYLQNPFNHLYRDSDVESMSDGHSNMTAYGYDDVFDEPKMGWARYAHTMRIWVYNSGFFYIRPTIPSIELLDRVASRLSREKAWDQQVFNEELFLPSHPGYDGLHASRRTMDMYLFMNS
;
A
#
# COMPACT_ATOMS: atom_id res chain seq x y z
N MET A 1 1.47 0.01 -20.12
CA MET A 1 1.28 1.45 -19.84
C MET A 1 1.33 1.80 -18.34
N SER A 2 1.11 0.87 -17.40
CA SER A 2 1.02 1.17 -15.96
C SER A 2 2.35 1.55 -15.25
N GLY A 3 3.51 1.02 -15.68
CA GLY A 3 4.79 1.27 -14.98
C GLY A 3 5.41 2.68 -15.13
N LEU A 4 4.95 3.51 -16.07
CA LEU A 4 5.53 4.85 -16.29
C LEU A 4 5.32 5.77 -15.07
N LYS A 5 4.13 5.69 -14.46
CA LYS A 5 3.77 6.40 -13.22
C LYS A 5 4.84 6.22 -12.15
N PHE A 6 5.15 4.96 -11.82
CA PHE A 6 6.11 4.62 -10.76
C PHE A 6 7.55 5.02 -11.10
N ARG A 7 7.95 4.97 -12.38
CA ARG A 7 9.28 5.45 -12.80
C ARG A 7 9.44 6.95 -12.60
N ILE A 8 8.43 7.75 -12.97
CA ILE A 8 8.48 9.20 -12.78
C ILE A 8 8.56 9.53 -11.29
N LEU A 9 7.73 8.88 -10.47
CA LEU A 9 7.76 9.06 -9.01
C LEU A 9 9.14 8.73 -8.42
N ARG A 10 9.76 7.64 -8.88
CA ARG A 10 11.10 7.23 -8.44
C ARG A 10 12.14 8.32 -8.68
N GLU A 11 12.14 8.96 -9.86
CA GLU A 11 13.10 10.04 -10.17
C GLU A 11 12.97 11.21 -9.19
N PHE A 12 11.74 11.61 -8.83
CA PHE A 12 11.51 12.65 -7.82
C PHE A 12 12.00 12.24 -6.43
N LEU A 13 11.81 10.98 -6.03
CA LEU A 13 12.32 10.48 -4.75
C LEU A 13 13.86 10.48 -4.71
N GLN A 14 14.52 10.11 -5.82
CA GLN A 14 15.98 10.16 -5.90
C GLN A 14 16.55 11.58 -5.79
N LEU A 15 15.77 12.58 -6.23
CA LEU A 15 16.10 14.00 -6.06
C LEU A 15 15.82 14.53 -4.64
N GLY A 16 15.28 13.71 -3.74
CA GLY A 16 14.99 14.10 -2.36
C GLY A 16 13.64 14.77 -2.15
N TYR A 17 12.71 14.70 -3.11
CA TYR A 17 11.37 15.25 -2.96
C TYR A 17 10.40 14.22 -2.40
N SER A 18 9.62 14.58 -1.39
CA SER A 18 8.43 13.82 -1.01
C SER A 18 7.30 14.09 -1.99
N ILE A 19 6.46 13.09 -2.24
CA ILE A 19 5.40 13.16 -3.24
C ILE A 19 4.07 12.81 -2.59
N LEU A 20 3.05 13.64 -2.83
CA LEU A 20 1.66 13.24 -2.69
C LEU A 20 1.14 12.91 -4.09
N LEU A 21 0.87 11.64 -4.36
CA LEU A 21 0.24 11.20 -5.59
C LEU A 21 -1.28 11.26 -5.43
N SER A 22 -1.94 11.75 -6.46
CA SER A 22 -3.39 11.69 -6.66
C SER A 22 -3.67 11.24 -8.09
N ASP A 23 -4.45 10.19 -8.25
CA ASP A 23 -5.14 9.90 -9.50
C ASP A 23 -6.15 11.00 -9.82
N VAL A 24 -6.55 11.07 -11.10
CA VAL A 24 -7.32 12.18 -11.68
C VAL A 24 -8.80 12.18 -11.28
N ASP A 25 -9.29 11.06 -10.78
CA ASP A 25 -10.66 10.81 -10.34
C ASP A 25 -10.85 10.96 -8.82
N ILE A 26 -9.84 11.44 -8.11
CA ILE A 26 -9.93 11.77 -6.69
C ILE A 26 -10.50 13.19 -6.50
N ILE A 27 -11.45 13.31 -5.58
CA ILE A 27 -12.06 14.57 -5.18
C ILE A 27 -11.72 14.87 -3.73
N TYR A 28 -11.16 16.06 -3.48
CA TYR A 28 -10.88 16.55 -2.14
C TYR A 28 -12.03 17.44 -1.65
N LEU A 29 -12.69 17.02 -0.57
CA LEU A 29 -13.70 17.83 0.11
C LEU A 29 -13.11 18.73 1.21
N GLN A 30 -11.91 18.39 1.67
CA GLN A 30 -11.16 19.10 2.70
C GLN A 30 -9.68 19.15 2.31
N ASN A 31 -8.91 20.04 2.94
CA ASN A 31 -7.48 20.14 2.68
C ASN A 31 -6.75 18.85 3.12
N PRO A 32 -6.23 18.01 2.21
CA PRO A 32 -5.62 16.73 2.57
C PRO A 32 -4.28 16.90 3.30
N PHE A 33 -3.60 18.03 3.13
CA PHE A 33 -2.26 18.26 3.69
C PHE A 33 -2.24 18.37 5.22
N ASN A 34 -3.38 18.67 5.84
CA ASN A 34 -3.54 18.69 7.29
C ASN A 34 -3.59 17.28 7.90
N HIS A 35 -3.76 16.26 7.08
CA HIS A 35 -3.91 14.87 7.49
C HIS A 35 -2.71 13.99 7.11
N LEU A 36 -1.64 14.59 6.57
CA LEU A 36 -0.36 13.91 6.32
C LEU A 36 0.55 14.05 7.54
N TYR A 37 0.95 12.93 8.13
CA TYR A 37 1.80 12.90 9.34
C TYR A 37 3.28 12.99 8.98
N ARG A 38 3.63 12.48 7.81
CA ARG A 38 4.99 12.38 7.26
C ARG A 38 5.93 11.63 8.19
N ASP A 39 5.47 10.59 8.88
CA ASP A 39 6.30 9.83 9.82
C ASP A 39 6.65 8.41 9.35
N SER A 40 6.05 7.98 8.25
CA SER A 40 6.27 6.68 7.63
C SER A 40 6.79 6.84 6.20
N ASP A 41 7.48 5.82 5.68
CA ASP A 41 7.98 5.82 4.30
C ASP A 41 6.84 6.01 3.30
N VAL A 42 5.71 5.32 3.55
CA VAL A 42 4.46 5.41 2.79
C VAL A 42 3.29 5.70 3.73
N GLU A 43 2.47 6.68 3.38
CA GLU A 43 1.15 6.91 3.99
C GLU A 43 0.10 6.78 2.89
N SER A 44 -0.89 5.91 3.07
CA SER A 44 -1.92 5.70 2.07
C SER A 44 -3.30 5.52 2.70
N MET A 45 -4.32 5.82 1.91
CA MET A 45 -5.69 5.46 2.26
C MET A 45 -5.90 3.94 2.14
N SER A 46 -6.77 3.41 2.98
CA SER A 46 -7.18 2.01 2.87
C SER A 46 -8.08 1.83 1.65
N ASP A 47 -7.95 0.69 0.96
CA ASP A 47 -8.86 0.30 -0.11
C ASP A 47 -10.15 -0.37 0.41
N GLY A 48 -10.35 -0.37 1.73
CA GLY A 48 -11.63 -0.77 2.33
C GLY A 48 -12.76 0.18 1.92
N HIS A 49 -13.94 -0.39 1.66
CA HIS A 49 -15.15 0.33 1.24
C HIS A 49 -16.27 0.37 2.31
N SER A 50 -15.93 0.03 3.56
CA SER A 50 -16.86 0.07 4.71
C SER A 50 -16.08 0.27 6.01
N ASN A 51 -16.77 0.71 7.07
CA ASN A 51 -16.15 0.86 8.40
C ASN A 51 -15.48 -0.43 8.91
N MET A 52 -16.04 -1.60 8.57
CA MET A 52 -15.49 -2.89 8.97
C MET A 52 -14.19 -3.22 8.22
N THR A 53 -14.06 -2.78 6.97
CA THR A 53 -12.94 -3.13 6.11
C THR A 53 -11.81 -2.10 6.16
N ALA A 54 -12.06 -0.85 6.56
CA ALA A 54 -11.08 0.21 6.44
C ALA A 54 -9.77 0.01 7.24
N TYR A 55 -9.78 -0.57 8.45
CA TYR A 55 -8.54 -0.95 9.16
C TYR A 55 -8.26 -2.46 9.18
N GLY A 56 -9.12 -3.23 8.51
CA GLY A 56 -9.12 -4.67 8.64
C GLY A 56 -10.06 -5.20 9.72
N TYR A 57 -10.28 -6.50 9.67
CA TYR A 57 -11.23 -7.21 10.52
C TYR A 57 -10.67 -8.57 10.94
N ASP A 58 -11.19 -9.08 12.06
CA ASP A 58 -10.96 -10.45 12.49
C ASP A 58 -11.71 -11.42 11.57
N ASP A 59 -10.98 -12.34 10.97
CA ASP A 59 -11.47 -13.38 10.08
C ASP A 59 -11.15 -14.75 10.65
N VAL A 60 -12.15 -15.64 10.64
CA VAL A 60 -11.97 -17.02 11.11
C VAL A 60 -11.63 -17.90 9.92
N PHE A 61 -10.37 -18.31 9.85
CA PHE A 61 -9.91 -19.26 8.85
C PHE A 61 -10.29 -20.68 9.28
N ASP A 62 -11.05 -21.37 8.43
CA ASP A 62 -11.48 -22.75 8.64
C ASP A 62 -10.58 -23.72 7.85
N GLU A 63 -9.70 -24.44 8.55
CA GLU A 63 -8.91 -25.54 7.99
C GLU A 63 -9.23 -26.86 8.72
N PRO A 64 -10.10 -27.71 8.15
CA PRO A 64 -10.51 -28.97 8.78
C PRO A 64 -9.35 -29.90 9.14
N LYS A 65 -8.23 -29.86 8.40
CA LYS A 65 -7.06 -30.70 8.67
C LYS A 65 -6.32 -30.33 9.96
N MET A 66 -6.58 -29.16 10.54
CA MET A 66 -5.97 -28.71 11.80
C MET A 66 -6.66 -29.29 13.05
N GLY A 67 -7.73 -30.07 12.91
CA GLY A 67 -8.37 -30.78 14.02
C GLY A 67 -8.92 -29.82 15.09
N TRP A 68 -8.41 -29.90 16.31
CA TRP A 68 -8.85 -29.01 17.41
C TRP A 68 -8.57 -27.53 17.13
N ALA A 69 -7.58 -27.23 16.28
CA ALA A 69 -7.21 -25.87 15.87
C ALA A 69 -7.86 -25.44 14.54
N ARG A 70 -8.96 -26.09 14.14
CA ARG A 70 -9.66 -25.84 12.86
C ARG A 70 -10.03 -24.37 12.62
N TYR A 71 -10.47 -23.68 13.67
CA TYR A 71 -10.90 -22.28 13.60
C TYR A 71 -9.78 -21.39 14.13
N ALA A 72 -8.98 -20.83 13.22
CA ALA A 72 -7.91 -19.91 13.55
C ALA A 72 -8.36 -18.47 13.30
N HIS A 73 -8.27 -17.63 14.33
CA HIS A 73 -8.49 -16.19 14.19
C HIS A 73 -7.30 -15.57 13.45
N THR A 74 -7.59 -14.84 12.38
CA THR A 74 -6.62 -14.13 11.55
C THR A 74 -7.03 -12.68 11.42
N MET A 75 -6.05 -11.77 11.39
CA MET A 75 -6.32 -10.36 11.10
C MET A 75 -6.17 -10.11 9.61
N ARG A 76 -7.25 -9.70 8.93
CA ARG A 76 -7.17 -9.27 7.53
C ARG A 76 -7.10 -7.77 7.46
N ILE A 77 -5.96 -7.23 7.04
CA ILE A 77 -5.77 -5.81 6.78
C ILE A 77 -6.08 -5.56 5.31
N TRP A 78 -6.91 -4.55 5.01
CA TRP A 78 -7.13 -4.16 3.62
C TRP A 78 -5.90 -3.51 3.02
N VAL A 79 -5.70 -3.80 1.74
CA VAL A 79 -4.60 -3.27 0.94
C VAL A 79 -4.74 -1.75 0.81
N TYR A 80 -3.65 -1.09 0.47
CA TYR A 80 -3.62 0.34 0.21
C TYR A 80 -4.08 0.67 -1.19
N ASN A 81 -4.78 1.79 -1.32
CA ASN A 81 -5.11 2.33 -2.63
C ASN A 81 -3.84 2.90 -3.28
N SER A 82 -3.57 2.54 -4.54
CA SER A 82 -2.40 3.03 -5.28
C SER A 82 -2.66 4.32 -6.07
N GLY A 83 -3.86 4.88 -5.96
CA GLY A 83 -4.27 6.15 -6.57
C GLY A 83 -4.10 7.35 -5.65
N PHE A 84 -4.13 7.16 -4.32
CA PHE A 84 -3.89 8.24 -3.35
C PHE A 84 -2.90 7.82 -2.26
N PHE A 85 -1.67 8.31 -2.32
CA PHE A 85 -0.68 8.07 -1.27
C PHE A 85 0.38 9.17 -1.19
N TYR A 86 0.91 9.35 0.01
CA TYR A 86 2.10 10.14 0.28
C TYR A 86 3.31 9.22 0.44
N ILE A 87 4.43 9.57 -0.18
CA ILE A 87 5.67 8.80 -0.12
C ILE A 87 6.87 9.72 0.12
N ARG A 88 7.74 9.30 1.05
CA ARG A 88 8.97 10.03 1.41
C ARG A 88 10.16 9.56 0.59
N PRO A 89 11.17 10.42 0.36
CA PRO A 89 12.40 10.07 -0.37
C PRO A 89 13.38 9.29 0.52
N THR A 90 12.99 8.09 0.95
CA THR A 90 13.81 7.19 1.75
C THR A 90 14.32 6.02 0.90
N ILE A 91 15.34 5.31 1.39
CA ILE A 91 15.88 4.14 0.69
C ILE A 91 14.78 3.08 0.45
N PRO A 92 13.95 2.70 1.45
CA PRO A 92 12.86 1.76 1.22
C PRO A 92 11.81 2.26 0.21
N SER A 93 11.46 3.54 0.22
CA SER A 93 10.50 4.11 -0.73
C SER A 93 11.00 4.10 -2.18
N ILE A 94 12.28 4.43 -2.38
CA ILE A 94 12.89 4.37 -3.72
C ILE A 94 12.90 2.91 -4.20
N GLU A 95 13.28 1.97 -3.33
CA GLU A 95 13.29 0.55 -3.63
C GLU A 95 11.90 0.01 -3.95
N LEU A 96 10.86 0.41 -3.21
CA LEU A 96 9.47 0.07 -3.50
C LEU A 96 9.10 0.43 -4.94
N LEU A 97 9.34 1.68 -5.35
CA LEU A 97 8.99 2.14 -6.69
C LEU A 97 9.82 1.43 -7.77
N ASP A 98 11.09 1.11 -7.49
CA ASP A 98 11.93 0.33 -8.41
C ASP A 98 11.39 -1.09 -8.60
N ARG A 99 11.04 -1.79 -7.51
CA ARG A 99 10.47 -3.15 -7.54
C ARG A 99 9.14 -3.16 -8.30
N VAL A 100 8.24 -2.23 -7.99
CA VAL A 100 6.93 -2.09 -8.65
C VAL A 100 7.09 -1.78 -10.15
N ALA A 101 7.91 -0.81 -10.51
CA ALA A 101 8.16 -0.46 -11.91
C ALA A 101 8.79 -1.60 -12.71
N SER A 102 9.69 -2.38 -12.08
CA SER A 102 10.33 -3.54 -12.67
C SER A 102 9.33 -4.66 -12.94
N ARG A 103 8.49 -5.02 -11.96
CA ARG A 103 7.45 -6.06 -12.12
C ARG A 103 6.41 -5.69 -13.17
N LEU A 104 5.87 -4.47 -13.12
CA LEU A 104 4.91 -3.97 -14.10
C LEU A 104 5.48 -3.86 -15.53
N SER A 105 6.81 -3.93 -15.69
CA SER A 105 7.45 -3.97 -17.02
C SER A 105 7.58 -5.37 -17.61
N ARG A 106 7.56 -6.41 -16.76
CA ARG A 106 7.77 -7.81 -17.13
C ARG A 106 6.47 -8.62 -17.13
N GLU A 107 5.53 -8.22 -16.28
CA GLU A 107 4.29 -8.96 -16.00
C GLU A 107 3.08 -8.13 -16.41
N LYS A 108 2.02 -8.81 -16.88
CA LYS A 108 0.71 -8.18 -17.07
C LYS A 108 -0.07 -8.27 -15.76
N ALA A 109 0.28 -7.39 -14.82
CA ALA A 109 -0.33 -7.28 -13.50
C ALA A 109 -0.99 -5.92 -13.28
N TRP A 110 -1.90 -5.85 -12.31
CA TRP A 110 -2.52 -4.59 -11.88
C TRP A 110 -1.57 -3.86 -10.92
N ASP A 111 -1.41 -2.55 -11.06
CA ASP A 111 -0.51 -1.75 -10.23
C ASP A 111 -0.86 -1.80 -8.75
N GLN A 112 -2.15 -1.71 -8.40
CA GLN A 112 -2.56 -1.81 -7.01
C GLN A 112 -2.13 -3.14 -6.39
N GLN A 113 -2.27 -4.24 -7.14
CA GLN A 113 -1.83 -5.56 -6.68
C GLN A 113 -0.32 -5.59 -6.48
N VAL A 114 0.47 -5.19 -7.49
CA VAL A 114 1.94 -5.23 -7.41
C VAL A 114 2.47 -4.31 -6.30
N PHE A 115 1.91 -3.10 -6.17
CA PHE A 115 2.27 -2.15 -5.13
C PHE A 115 2.09 -2.73 -3.73
N ASN A 116 0.95 -3.38 -3.48
CA ASN A 116 0.67 -3.98 -2.19
C ASN A 116 1.46 -5.27 -1.95
N GLU A 117 1.66 -6.11 -2.96
CA GLU A 117 2.52 -7.28 -2.81
C GLU A 117 3.94 -6.87 -2.41
N GLU A 118 4.57 -5.93 -3.13
CA GLU A 118 5.91 -5.46 -2.78
C GLU A 118 5.98 -4.77 -1.41
N LEU A 119 4.92 -4.06 -1.00
CA LEU A 119 4.87 -3.37 0.27
C LEU A 119 4.58 -4.29 1.47
N PHE A 120 3.81 -5.36 1.29
CA PHE A 120 3.31 -6.20 2.39
C PHE A 120 3.96 -7.58 2.49
N LEU A 121 4.55 -8.11 1.42
CA LEU A 121 5.07 -9.48 1.43
C LEU A 121 6.28 -9.60 2.40
N PRO A 122 6.22 -10.47 3.42
CA PRO A 122 7.31 -10.64 4.36
C PRO A 122 8.49 -11.37 3.71
N SER A 123 9.69 -11.17 4.25
CA SER A 123 10.87 -11.92 3.83
C SER A 123 10.66 -13.43 4.05
N HIS A 124 11.07 -14.23 3.07
CA HIS A 124 11.03 -15.70 3.12
C HIS A 124 12.21 -16.26 2.31
N PRO A 125 12.54 -17.56 2.40
CA PRO A 125 13.62 -18.13 1.61
C PRO A 125 13.49 -17.77 0.12
N GLY A 126 14.50 -17.07 -0.43
CA GLY A 126 14.53 -16.60 -1.81
C GLY A 126 13.89 -15.23 -2.09
N TYR A 127 13.36 -14.53 -1.08
CA TYR A 127 12.81 -13.17 -1.22
C TYR A 127 13.09 -12.32 0.02
N ASP A 128 13.76 -11.19 -0.18
CA ASP A 128 13.94 -10.18 0.86
C ASP A 128 12.78 -9.17 0.79
N GLY A 129 11.91 -9.21 1.80
CA GLY A 129 10.76 -8.33 1.92
C GLY A 129 11.15 -6.86 2.02
N LEU A 130 10.24 -6.00 1.57
CA LEU A 130 10.45 -4.57 1.69
C LEU A 130 10.27 -4.13 3.15
N HIS A 131 11.35 -3.64 3.77
CA HIS A 131 11.35 -3.17 5.15
C HIS A 131 10.89 -1.70 5.27
N ALA A 132 9.86 -1.31 4.53
CA ALA A 132 9.30 0.05 4.57
C ALA A 132 8.31 0.21 5.72
N SER A 133 8.43 1.32 6.45
CA SER A 133 7.43 1.77 7.41
C SER A 133 6.18 2.29 6.69
N ARG A 134 5.00 2.01 7.24
CA ARG A 134 3.73 2.35 6.59
C ARG A 134 2.68 2.86 7.56
N ARG A 135 1.87 3.81 7.10
CA ARG A 135 0.72 4.36 7.82
C ARG A 135 -0.54 4.30 6.97
N THR A 136 -1.58 3.71 7.53
CA THR A 136 -2.94 3.88 7.01
C THR A 136 -3.45 5.23 7.50
N MET A 137 -3.87 6.09 6.57
CA MET A 137 -4.51 7.38 6.89
C MET A 137 -5.82 7.18 7.67
N ASP A 138 -6.34 8.24 8.29
CA ASP A 138 -7.57 8.17 9.09
C ASP A 138 -8.75 7.60 8.27
N MET A 139 -9.26 6.43 8.66
CA MET A 139 -10.30 5.75 7.90
C MET A 139 -11.60 6.55 7.75
N TYR A 140 -11.93 7.43 8.69
CA TYR A 140 -13.17 8.18 8.60
C TYR A 140 -13.09 9.32 7.58
N LEU A 141 -11.87 9.65 7.15
CA LEU A 141 -11.58 10.73 6.21
C LEU A 141 -11.04 10.20 4.87
N PHE A 142 -10.40 9.02 4.89
CA PHE A 142 -9.67 8.42 3.78
C PHE A 142 -10.04 6.93 3.59
N MET A 143 -11.33 6.66 3.38
CA MET A 143 -11.86 5.36 3.00
C MET A 143 -12.31 5.40 1.54
N ASN A 144 -12.13 4.30 0.80
CA ASN A 144 -12.64 4.20 -0.56
C ASN A 144 -14.18 4.16 -0.53
N SER A 145 -14.84 4.81 -1.50
CA SER A 145 -16.32 4.95 -1.54
C SER A 145 -16.96 3.98 -2.52
#